data_AF-A0A3P7MJV0-F1
#
_entry.id   AF-A0A3P7MJV0-F1
#
_cell.length_a   1.000
_cell.length_b   1.000
_cell.length_c   1.000
_cell.angle_alpha   90.00
_cell.angle_beta   90.00
_cell.angle_gamma   90.00
#
_symmetry.space_group_name_H-M   'P 1'
#
loop_
_entity.id
_entity.type
_entity.pdbx_description
1 polymer ?
#
loop_
_entity_poly.entity_id
_entity_poly.type
_entity_poly.pdbx_seq_one_letter_code
_entity_poly.pdbx_strand_id
1 'polypeptide(L)' 'MLMLNSADPGDRDDLLDEKYTDKDGEFALTGTTRELTDIEPVLYIYHDCDDGIRKWENLPDRRKQPTFLSLM' A
#
# COMPACT_ATOMS: atom_id res chain seq x y z
N MET A 1 6.87 -1.99 3.77
CA MET A 1 6.53 -0.70 3.15
C MET A 1 5.03 -0.65 2.99
N LEU A 2 4.43 0.47 3.39
CA LEU A 2 2.99 0.68 3.40
C LEU A 2 2.70 1.88 2.50
N MET A 3 1.74 1.74 1.59
CA MET A 3 1.30 2.83 0.71
C MET A 3 -0.21 2.98 0.84
N LEU A 4 -0.66 4.20 1.15
CA LEU A 4 -2.06 4.58 1.14
C LEU A 4 -2.37 5.26 -0.19
N ASN A 5 -3.32 4.73 -0.95
CA ASN A 5 -3.77 5.34 -2.21
C ASN A 5 -5.27 5.64 -2.18
N SER A 6 -5.74 6.62 -2.94
CA SER A 6 -7.15 6.71 -3.36
C SER A 6 -7.35 5.93 -4.66
N ALA A 7 -8.49 5.26 -4.80
CA ALA A 7 -8.95 4.68 -6.06
C ALA A 7 -10.20 5.44 -6.53
N ASP A 8 -10.23 5.89 -7.78
CA ASP A 8 -11.42 6.46 -8.43
C ASP A 8 -11.59 5.85 -9.84
N PRO A 9 -12.79 5.36 -10.20
CA PRO A 9 -13.12 4.97 -11.58
C PRO A 9 -12.97 6.13 -12.60
N GLY A 10 -11.75 6.32 -13.12
CA GLY A 10 -11.47 7.27 -14.20
C GLY A 10 -10.28 8.18 -13.94
N ASP A 11 -9.76 8.18 -12.71
CA ASP A 11 -8.46 8.77 -12.38
C ASP A 11 -7.40 7.67 -12.15
N ARG A 12 -6.12 8.05 -12.18
CA ARG A 12 -5.03 7.21 -11.72
C ARG A 12 -5.01 7.28 -10.20
N ASP A 13 -4.80 6.13 -9.55
CA ASP A 13 -4.66 6.07 -8.09
C ASP A 13 -3.62 7.09 -7.58
N ASP A 14 -4.02 7.99 -6.68
CA ASP A 14 -3.13 8.95 -6.06
C ASP A 14 -2.40 8.34 -4.87
N LEU A 15 -1.07 8.50 -4.81
CA LEU A 15 -0.30 8.18 -3.61
C LEU A 15 -0.52 9.25 -2.55
N LEU A 16 -1.19 8.88 -1.46
CA LEU A 16 -1.53 9.79 -0.38
C LEU A 16 -0.47 9.83 0.73
N ASP A 17 0.10 8.68 1.09
CA ASP A 17 1.20 8.57 2.07
C ASP A 17 1.97 7.26 1.87
N GLU A 18 3.27 7.27 2.18
CA GLU A 18 4.16 6.12 2.11
C GLU A 18 5.05 6.07 3.36
N LYS A 19 5.00 4.94 4.09
CA LYS A 19 5.82 4.73 5.30
C LYS A 19 6.30 3.29 5.47
N TYR A 20 7.22 3.12 6.42
CA TYR A 20 7.58 1.83 6.98
C TYR A 20 6.98 1.71 8.38
N THR A 21 6.73 0.47 8.81
CA THR A 21 6.41 0.18 10.21
C THR A 21 7.59 0.55 11.10
N ASP A 22 7.31 0.89 12.36
CA ASP A 22 8.36 1.05 13.35
C ASP A 22 8.91 -0.30 13.84
N LYS A 23 9.78 -0.26 14.86
CA LYS A 23 10.42 -1.45 15.44
C LYS A 23 9.43 -2.43 16.09
N ASP A 24 8.25 -1.96 16.47
CA ASP A 24 7.21 -2.76 17.14
C ASP A 24 6.15 -3.24 16.12
N GLY A 25 6.27 -2.83 14.84
CA GLY A 25 5.33 -3.17 13.78
C GLY A 25 4.18 -2.16 13.62
N GLU A 26 4.19 -1.07 14.41
CA GLU A 26 3.15 -0.06 14.38
C GLU A 26 3.32 0.87 13.17
N PHE A 27 2.21 1.40 12.66
CA PHE A 27 2.22 2.35 11.57
C PHE A 27 1.05 3.33 11.66
N ALA A 28 1.26 4.52 11.10
CA ALA A 28 0.22 5.51 10.92
C ALA A 28 0.41 6.15 9.55
N LEU A 29 -0.64 6.14 8.74
CA LEU A 29 -0.68 6.78 7.43
C LEU A 29 -1.74 7.87 7.46
N THR A 30 -1.42 9.01 6.88
CA THR A 30 -2.35 10.15 6.80
C THR A 30 -2.31 10.72 5.40
N GLY A 31 -3.47 10.77 4.76
CA GLY A 31 -3.58 11.15 3.36
C GLY A 31 -4.79 12.06 3.11
N THR A 32 -4.65 12.97 2.16
CA THR A 32 -5.76 13.80 1.67
C THR A 32 -5.62 13.97 0.17
N THR A 33 -6.72 13.81 -0.56
CA THR A 33 -6.79 14.15 -1.98
C THR A 33 -8.11 14.90 -2.24
N ARG A 34 -8.25 15.47 -3.43
CA ARG A 34 -9.46 16.12 -3.89
C ARG A 34 -10.00 15.35 -5.08
N GLU A 35 -11.01 14.52 -4.80
CA GLU A 35 -11.71 13.76 -5.83
C GLU A 35 -13.02 14.44 -6.23
N LEU A 36 -13.52 14.06 -7.41
CA LEU A 36 -14.87 14.41 -7.87
C LEU A 36 -15.94 13.52 -7.23
N THR A 37 -15.56 12.29 -6.89
CA THR A 37 -16.43 11.28 -6.28
C THR A 37 -16.03 11.00 -4.82
N ASP A 38 -16.67 10.02 -4.18
CA ASP A 38 -16.28 9.59 -2.84
C ASP A 38 -14.92 8.91 -2.90
N ILE A 39 -14.04 9.25 -1.93
CA ILE A 39 -12.70 8.67 -1.89
C ILE A 39 -12.80 7.19 -1.51
N GLU A 40 -12.17 6.31 -2.30
CA GLU A 40 -11.99 4.90 -1.97
C GLU A 40 -10.56 4.62 -1.48
N PRO A 41 -10.26 4.69 -0.17
CA PRO A 41 -8.91 4.49 0.32
C PRO A 41 -8.50 3.00 0.30
N VAL A 42 -7.33 2.72 -0.26
CA VAL A 42 -6.74 1.38 -0.35
C VAL A 42 -5.36 1.39 0.30
N LEU A 43 -5.15 0.46 1.24
CA LEU A 43 -3.84 0.23 1.85
C LEU A 43 -3.13 -0.94 1.15
N TYR A 44 -1.93 -0.64 0.64
CA TYR A 44 -1.02 -1.60 0.03
C TYR A 44 0.05 -1.94 1.05
N ILE A 45 0.13 -3.21 1.43
CA ILE A 45 1.13 -3.71 2.38
C ILE A 45 2.14 -4.55 1.63
N TYR A 46 3.37 -4.05 1.55
CA TYR A 46 4.53 -4.78 1.05
C TYR A 46 5.35 -5.28 2.23
N HIS A 47 5.45 -6.59 2.38
CA HIS A 47 6.23 -7.25 3.41
C HIS A 47 7.01 -8.43 2.83
N ASP A 48 8.16 -8.73 3.40
CA ASP A 48 8.97 -9.92 3.16
C ASP A 48 8.67 -11.00 4.22
N CYS A 49 7.37 -11.29 4.41
CA CYS A 49 6.98 -12.40 5.28
C CYS A 49 6.95 -13.68 4.43
N ASP A 50 7.44 -14.79 5.00
CA ASP A 50 7.41 -16.13 4.41
C ASP A 50 8.26 -16.37 3.14
N ASP A 51 9.15 -15.44 2.76
CA ASP A 51 10.03 -15.52 1.58
C ASP A 51 11.51 -15.79 1.91
N GLY A 52 11.89 -15.84 3.19
CA GLY A 52 13.21 -16.26 3.67
C GLY A 52 14.32 -15.26 3.28
N ILE A 53 15.49 -15.73 2.83
CA ILE A 53 16.62 -14.86 2.46
C ILE A 53 16.40 -14.16 1.09
N ARG A 54 15.28 -14.42 0.41
CA ARG A 54 15.02 -13.85 -0.92
C ARG A 54 14.55 -12.41 -0.81
N LYS A 55 15.42 -11.48 -1.18
CA LYS A 55 15.03 -10.07 -1.37
C LYS A 55 13.88 -9.96 -2.35
N TRP A 56 12.95 -9.03 -2.07
CA TRP A 56 11.80 -8.72 -2.91
C TRP A 56 12.18 -8.50 -4.38
N GLU A 57 13.33 -7.87 -4.65
CA GLU A 57 13.88 -7.60 -5.99
C GLU A 57 14.01 -8.88 -6.85
N ASN A 58 14.29 -10.01 -6.19
CA ASN A 58 14.51 -11.32 -6.79
C ASN A 58 13.28 -12.22 -6.78
N LEU A 59 12.14 -11.74 -6.26
CA LEU A 59 10.88 -12.49 -6.32
C LEU A 59 10.26 -12.39 -7.72
N PRO A 60 9.64 -13.46 -8.22
CA PRO A 60 8.83 -13.38 -9.43
C PRO A 60 7.71 -12.35 -9.22
N ASP A 61 7.31 -11.67 -10.29
CA ASP A 61 6.39 -10.52 -10.23
C ASP A 61 5.11 -10.78 -9.43
N ARG A 62 4.57 -12.00 -9.53
CA ARG A 62 3.40 -12.46 -8.76
C ARG A 62 3.57 -12.49 -7.24
N ARG A 63 4.80 -12.51 -6.74
CA ARG A 63 5.16 -12.45 -5.30
C ARG A 63 5.58 -11.05 -4.85
N LYS A 64 5.74 -10.11 -5.78
CA LYS A 64 5.89 -8.67 -5.48
C LYS A 64 4.55 -7.97 -5.30
N GLN A 65 3.44 -8.70 -5.49
CA GLN A 65 2.11 -8.14 -5.34
C GLN A 65 1.88 -7.83 -3.86
N PRO A 66 1.50 -6.59 -3.55
CA PRO A 66 1.14 -6.22 -2.20
C PRO A 66 -0.17 -6.90 -1.80
N THR A 67 -0.34 -7.09 -0.50
CA THR A 67 -1.65 -7.42 0.04
C THR A 67 -2.50 -6.16 0.04
N PHE A 68 -3.68 -6.24 -0.58
CA PHE A 68 -4.65 -5.15 -0.62
C PHE A 68 -5.60 -5.24 0.57
N LEU A 69 -5.72 -4.14 1.30
CA LEU A 69 -6.73 -3.98 2.32
C LEU A 69 -7.59 -2.77 1.97
N SER A 70 -8.86 -3.02 1.63
CA SER A 70 -9.86 -1.96 1.51
C SER A 70 -10.24 -1.48 2.92
N LEU A 71 -10.33 -0.16 3.10
CA LEU A 71 -10.58 0.47 4.40
C LEU A 71 -12.03 0.96 4.58
N MET A 72 -12.97 0.47 3.75
CA MET A 72 -14.41 0.76 3.83
C MET A 72 -15.19 -0.22 4.70
#